data_AF-B4NB72-F1
#
_entry.id   AF-B4NB72-F1
#
_cell.length_a   1.000
_cell.length_b   1.000
_cell.length_c   1.000
_cell.angle_alpha   90.00
_cell.angle_beta   90.00
_cell.angle_gamma   90.00
#
_symmetry.space_group_name_H-M   'P 1'
#
loop_
_entity.id
_entity.type
_entity.pdbx_description
1 polymer ?
#
loop_
_entity_poly.entity_id
_entity_poly.type
_entity_poly.pdbx_seq_one_letter_code
_entity_poly.pdbx_strand_id
1 'polypeptide(L)'
;MSNGDCFIVLPENCASGSLIVGRNAEDADGQLLGMSTEICYYDPDEVLTGKTDGGAKVETASDTFRVILQKPKLGLWGGDFGANDQGLAVGLTWSSGDAEAKDSDSLLATDLVRLALALCSTAEAAVERLGLMVSSYSQDSFKFNFIVCDSSSGWLVSCSGKLWAAEKVEAPFLRVPSGGLTVGSKIAKSTESLNVDDNFASSQDAEAQAPPEEWCGPKPLADKSYTHYNMFETLRAASRGSSSRGANVSVLNLKSISCHWFTATPNAAESVFKPFVFAPNPKISPLTQVQPEAELTLLHKLHNQKKPAALEHLRSLERSCVDELNNYFSLQDHPSEELDELLKDCVEAEVKFYR
;
A
#
# COMPACT_ATOMS: atom_id res chain seq x y z
N MET A 1 -2.98 9.55 -14.43
CA MET A 1 -2.86 9.84 -12.99
C MET A 1 -3.03 8.53 -12.23
N SER A 2 -2.39 8.37 -11.07
CA SER A 2 -2.64 7.22 -10.19
C SER A 2 -3.56 7.66 -9.06
N ASN A 3 -4.47 6.79 -8.60
CA ASN A 3 -5.34 7.06 -7.46
C ASN A 3 -5.41 5.83 -6.54
N GLY A 4 -5.62 6.06 -5.25
CA GLY A 4 -5.86 5.01 -4.27
C GLY A 4 -6.88 5.46 -3.23
N ASP A 5 -7.96 4.70 -3.09
CA ASP A 5 -8.95 4.91 -2.03
C ASP A 5 -8.43 4.25 -0.75
N CYS A 6 -7.99 5.08 0.20
CA CYS A 6 -7.26 4.66 1.39
C CYS A 6 -8.06 4.88 2.67
N PHE A 7 -7.94 3.92 3.58
CA PHE A 7 -8.63 3.88 4.85
C PHE A 7 -7.59 3.61 5.94
N ILE A 8 -7.65 4.33 7.05
CA ILE A 8 -6.80 4.10 8.21
C ILE A 8 -7.65 4.06 9.47
N VAL A 9 -7.31 3.15 10.38
CA VAL A 9 -7.87 3.06 11.73
C VAL A 9 -6.71 3.00 12.72
N LEU A 10 -6.70 3.94 13.66
CA LEU A 10 -5.66 4.06 14.67
C LEU A 10 -5.81 2.99 15.76
N PRO A 11 -4.72 2.64 16.48
CA PRO A 11 -4.68 1.59 17.49
C PRO A 11 -5.83 1.60 18.50
N GLU A 12 -6.25 2.78 18.94
CA GLU A 12 -7.28 2.97 19.97
C GLU A 12 -8.68 2.50 19.58
N ASN A 13 -8.93 2.21 18.30
CA ASN A 13 -10.19 1.68 17.79
C ASN A 13 -10.10 0.22 17.33
N CYS A 14 -8.91 -0.36 17.32
CA CYS A 14 -8.68 -1.72 16.85
C CYS A 14 -8.66 -2.75 17.99
N ALA A 15 -9.24 -3.93 17.76
CA ALA A 15 -9.34 -5.01 18.75
C ALA A 15 -7.99 -5.51 19.26
N SER A 16 -6.99 -5.56 18.39
CA SER A 16 -5.61 -5.95 18.71
C SER A 16 -4.75 -4.79 19.21
N GLY A 17 -5.26 -3.56 19.27
CA GLY A 17 -4.44 -2.36 19.50
C GLY A 17 -3.41 -2.11 18.39
N SER A 18 -3.65 -2.65 17.18
CA SER A 18 -2.82 -2.45 15.98
C SER A 18 -3.29 -1.24 15.19
N LEU A 19 -2.39 -0.62 14.43
CA LEU A 19 -2.81 0.30 13.36
C LEU A 19 -3.19 -0.52 12.13
N ILE A 20 -4.34 -0.21 11.51
CA ILE A 20 -4.79 -0.89 10.28
C ILE A 20 -4.90 0.13 9.16
N VAL A 21 -4.17 -0.08 8.06
CA VAL A 21 -4.30 0.70 6.83
C VAL A 21 -4.75 -0.20 5.68
N GLY A 22 -5.77 0.23 4.96
CA GLY A 22 -6.31 -0.43 3.78
C GLY A 22 -6.27 0.49 2.56
N ARG A 23 -6.04 -0.06 1.38
CA ARG A 23 -6.00 0.68 0.11
C ARG A 23 -6.63 -0.14 -1.01
N ASN A 24 -7.54 0.46 -1.75
CA ASN A 24 -7.89 0.01 -3.10
C ASN A 24 -7.07 0.82 -4.10
N ALA A 25 -6.25 0.15 -4.91
CA ALA A 25 -5.65 0.78 -6.07
C ALA A 25 -6.74 1.05 -7.11
N GLU A 26 -6.85 2.31 -7.53
CA GLU A 26 -7.82 2.75 -8.53
C GLU A 26 -7.12 3.28 -9.77
N ASP A 27 -7.77 3.14 -10.90
CA ASP A 27 -7.35 3.77 -12.14
C ASP A 27 -8.50 4.59 -12.72
N ALA A 28 -8.53 5.86 -12.34
CA ALA A 28 -9.58 6.79 -12.73
C ALA A 28 -9.56 7.11 -14.23
N ASP A 29 -8.40 7.02 -14.88
CA ASP A 29 -8.21 7.33 -16.30
C ASP A 29 -8.37 6.09 -17.21
N GLY A 30 -8.49 4.90 -16.62
CA GLY A 30 -8.73 3.63 -17.30
C GLY A 30 -7.54 3.04 -18.08
N GLN A 31 -6.36 3.65 -18.00
CA GLN A 31 -5.17 3.25 -18.76
C GLN A 31 -4.51 1.95 -18.28
N LEU A 32 -4.68 1.64 -16.99
CA LEU A 32 -4.15 0.47 -16.30
C LEU A 32 -5.24 -0.58 -16.03
N LEU A 33 -6.49 -0.33 -16.43
CA LEU A 33 -7.56 -1.32 -16.35
C LEU A 33 -7.23 -2.53 -17.22
N GLY A 34 -7.46 -3.71 -16.65
CA GLY A 34 -7.08 -4.97 -17.27
C GLY A 34 -5.58 -5.28 -17.18
N MET A 35 -4.71 -4.35 -16.80
CA MET A 35 -3.31 -4.67 -16.52
C MET A 35 -3.15 -5.30 -15.13
N SER A 36 -2.31 -6.33 -15.03
CA SER A 36 -2.01 -6.94 -13.74
C SER A 36 -1.21 -6.02 -12.83
N THR A 37 -1.56 -6.06 -11.54
CA THR A 37 -0.66 -5.69 -10.45
C THR A 37 0.20 -6.89 -10.09
N GLU A 38 1.47 -6.67 -9.76
CA GLU A 38 2.37 -7.74 -9.30
C GLU A 38 2.60 -7.64 -7.80
N ILE A 39 2.74 -8.77 -7.12
CA ILE A 39 3.24 -8.82 -5.74
C ILE A 39 4.66 -9.35 -5.77
N CYS A 40 5.61 -8.53 -5.29
CA CYS A 40 7.03 -8.84 -5.29
C CYS A 40 7.62 -8.64 -3.89
N TYR A 41 8.48 -9.56 -3.49
CA TYR A 41 9.27 -9.50 -2.27
C TYR A 41 10.73 -9.38 -2.64
N TYR A 42 11.47 -8.59 -1.85
CA TYR A 42 12.88 -8.34 -2.04
C TYR A 42 13.60 -8.43 -0.70
N ASP A 43 14.70 -9.18 -0.68
CA ASP A 43 15.68 -9.13 0.39
C ASP A 43 16.51 -7.83 0.34
N PRO A 44 17.21 -7.45 1.43
CA PRO A 44 17.95 -6.19 1.49
C PRO A 44 18.98 -6.03 0.36
N ASP A 45 19.65 -7.13 0.01
CA ASP A 45 20.67 -7.14 -1.05
C ASP A 45 20.07 -7.01 -2.45
N GLU A 46 18.75 -7.16 -2.61
CA GLU A 46 18.06 -7.13 -3.90
C GLU A 46 17.29 -5.83 -4.12
N VAL A 47 16.63 -5.29 -3.08
CA VAL A 47 15.66 -4.18 -3.19
C VAL A 47 16.27 -2.89 -3.75
N LEU A 48 17.58 -2.70 -3.57
CA LEU A 48 18.34 -1.54 -4.07
C LEU A 48 19.14 -1.82 -5.35
N THR A 49 19.19 -3.06 -5.84
CA THR A 49 19.91 -3.40 -7.09
C THR A 49 19.25 -2.80 -8.33
N GLY A 50 17.97 -2.48 -8.22
CA GLY A 50 17.20 -1.83 -9.25
C GLY A 50 17.59 -0.41 -9.52
N LYS A 51 17.66 -0.06 -10.80
CA LYS A 51 17.63 1.34 -11.21
C LYS A 51 16.27 1.93 -10.82
N THR A 52 16.28 3.20 -10.46
CA THR A 52 15.06 3.98 -10.37
C THR A 52 14.45 4.10 -11.76
N ASP A 53 13.13 4.01 -11.84
CA ASP A 53 12.42 4.10 -13.13
C ASP A 53 12.54 5.52 -13.73
N GLY A 54 12.64 6.54 -12.87
CA GLY A 54 12.91 7.93 -13.29
C GLY A 54 14.39 8.23 -13.59
N GLY A 55 15.32 7.30 -13.32
CA GLY A 55 16.73 7.41 -13.66
C GLY A 55 17.64 8.11 -12.65
N ALA A 56 17.09 8.77 -11.62
CA ALA A 56 17.88 9.42 -10.57
C ALA A 56 18.70 8.43 -9.75
N LYS A 57 19.94 8.79 -9.42
CA LYS A 57 20.79 8.02 -8.50
C LYS A 57 20.65 8.55 -7.08
N VAL A 58 20.13 7.73 -6.20
CA VAL A 58 19.94 8.03 -4.77
C VAL A 58 21.06 7.40 -3.96
N GLU A 59 21.68 8.17 -3.09
CA GLU A 59 22.70 7.66 -2.16
C GLU A 59 22.05 6.74 -1.10
N THR A 60 22.59 5.54 -0.97
CA THR A 60 22.09 4.47 -0.10
C THR A 60 23.22 4.00 0.82
N ALA A 61 23.45 4.73 1.90
CA ALA A 61 24.49 4.43 2.89
C ALA A 61 23.93 3.87 4.22
N SER A 62 22.61 3.62 4.30
CA SER A 62 21.94 3.12 5.49
C SER A 62 21.70 1.62 5.42
N ASP A 63 21.36 1.04 6.57
CA ASP A 63 20.75 -0.28 6.63
C ASP A 63 19.57 -0.37 5.65
N THR A 64 19.45 -1.53 5.03
CA THR A 64 18.41 -1.83 4.05
C THR A 64 17.49 -2.90 4.60
N PHE A 65 16.19 -2.71 4.42
CA PHE A 65 15.16 -3.59 4.95
C PHE A 65 14.58 -4.52 3.88
N ARG A 66 14.02 -5.65 4.31
CA ARG A 66 13.21 -6.51 3.44
C ARG A 66 11.93 -5.78 3.07
N VAL A 67 11.49 -5.87 1.82
CA VAL A 67 10.31 -5.14 1.33
C VAL A 67 9.37 -6.06 0.56
N ILE A 68 8.07 -5.90 0.78
CA ILE A 68 7.02 -6.41 -0.10
C ILE A 68 6.32 -5.25 -0.79
N LEU A 69 6.17 -5.33 -2.11
CA LEU A 69 5.56 -4.31 -2.95
C LEU A 69 4.38 -4.89 -3.73
N GLN A 70 3.30 -4.09 -3.81
CA GLN A 70 2.39 -4.13 -4.94
C GLN A 70 2.93 -3.21 -6.02
N LYS A 71 3.13 -3.75 -7.22
CA LYS A 71 3.57 -3.00 -8.39
C LYS A 71 2.37 -2.71 -9.28
N PRO A 72 2.11 -1.45 -9.65
CA PRO A 72 0.90 -1.09 -10.38
C PRO A 72 0.94 -1.50 -11.85
N LYS A 73 2.10 -1.79 -12.44
CA LYS A 73 2.20 -2.28 -13.81
C LYS A 73 3.53 -3.00 -14.03
N LEU A 74 3.56 -3.76 -15.10
CA LEU A 74 4.73 -4.42 -15.66
C LEU A 74 5.93 -3.48 -15.83
N GLY A 75 7.12 -3.98 -15.53
CA GLY A 75 8.39 -3.35 -15.88
C GLY A 75 8.83 -2.20 -14.98
N LEU A 76 8.08 -1.89 -13.92
CA LEU A 76 8.56 -0.98 -12.86
C LEU A 76 9.51 -1.70 -11.92
N TRP A 77 10.41 -0.97 -11.28
CA TRP A 77 11.13 -1.44 -10.10
C TRP A 77 10.40 -1.07 -8.81
N GLY A 78 9.77 0.10 -8.79
CA GLY A 78 8.98 0.59 -7.66
C GLY A 78 7.60 -0.06 -7.51
N GLY A 79 6.89 0.33 -6.45
CA GLY A 79 5.53 -0.10 -6.14
C GLY A 79 4.62 1.05 -5.75
N ASP A 80 3.30 0.85 -5.79
CA ASP A 80 2.32 1.86 -5.41
C ASP A 80 1.75 1.64 -3.99
N PHE A 81 2.05 0.50 -3.40
CA PHE A 81 1.85 0.20 -1.99
C PHE A 81 2.86 -0.86 -1.55
N GLY A 82 3.25 -0.84 -0.29
CA GLY A 82 4.10 -1.90 0.27
C GLY A 82 4.32 -1.77 1.75
N ALA A 83 5.11 -2.69 2.27
CA ALA A 83 5.57 -2.68 3.65
C ALA A 83 6.98 -3.25 3.77
N ASN A 84 7.63 -3.04 4.92
CA ASN A 84 8.92 -3.62 5.25
C ASN A 84 8.90 -4.41 6.57
N ASP A 85 10.01 -5.11 6.84
CA ASP A 85 10.17 -5.94 8.04
C ASP A 85 10.35 -5.17 9.35
N GLN A 86 10.32 -3.84 9.32
CA GLN A 86 10.32 -2.97 10.50
C GLN A 86 8.89 -2.53 10.90
N GLY A 87 7.86 -3.00 10.18
CA GLY A 87 6.48 -2.62 10.45
C GLY A 87 6.09 -1.25 9.89
N LEU A 88 6.80 -0.78 8.86
CA LEU A 88 6.45 0.41 8.09
C LEU A 88 5.61 0.00 6.87
N ALA A 89 4.51 0.71 6.60
CA ALA A 89 3.75 0.63 5.37
C ALA A 89 3.69 2.00 4.67
N VAL A 90 3.82 2.00 3.35
CA VAL A 90 3.76 3.21 2.52
C VAL A 90 2.84 2.94 1.33
N GLY A 91 1.91 3.85 1.08
CA GLY A 91 0.96 3.77 -0.02
C GLY A 91 0.86 5.08 -0.79
N LEU A 92 0.85 5.00 -2.11
CA LEU A 92 0.51 6.11 -2.99
C LEU A 92 -1.01 6.30 -3.02
N THR A 93 -1.52 7.44 -2.57
CA THR A 93 -2.95 7.74 -2.63
C THR A 93 -3.29 8.53 -3.89
N TRP A 94 -2.34 9.29 -4.44
CA TRP A 94 -2.53 10.04 -5.69
C TRP A 94 -1.20 10.43 -6.35
N SER A 95 -1.13 10.42 -7.68
CA SER A 95 -0.04 11.07 -8.43
C SER A 95 -0.49 11.69 -9.74
N SER A 96 0.19 12.77 -10.13
CA SER A 96 0.04 13.44 -11.42
C SER A 96 1.38 13.97 -11.94
N GLY A 97 1.52 14.00 -13.27
CA GLY A 97 2.68 14.56 -13.97
C GLY A 97 3.87 13.62 -14.18
N ASP A 98 3.91 12.44 -13.54
CA ASP A 98 5.08 11.55 -13.53
C ASP A 98 5.01 10.37 -14.53
N ALA A 99 3.89 10.20 -15.25
CA ALA A 99 3.62 9.01 -16.06
C ALA A 99 4.65 8.74 -17.19
N GLU A 100 5.29 9.78 -17.73
CA GLU A 100 6.22 9.70 -18.87
C GLU A 100 7.68 10.03 -18.48
N ALA A 101 7.96 10.23 -17.20
CA ALA A 101 9.25 10.73 -16.72
C ALA A 101 10.39 9.70 -16.69
N LYS A 102 10.39 8.74 -17.62
CA LYS A 102 11.39 7.69 -17.69
C LYS A 102 12.78 8.27 -18.01
N ASP A 103 13.79 7.83 -17.25
CA ASP A 103 15.20 8.22 -17.44
C ASP A 103 15.43 9.75 -17.48
N SER A 104 14.63 10.50 -16.73
CA SER A 104 14.64 11.97 -16.68
C SER A 104 15.46 12.55 -15.51
N ASP A 105 16.35 11.74 -14.93
CA ASP A 105 17.11 12.04 -13.72
C ASP A 105 16.21 12.48 -12.55
N SER A 106 15.06 11.81 -12.43
CA SER A 106 14.07 12.06 -11.38
C SER A 106 13.65 10.78 -10.66
N LEU A 107 12.80 10.91 -9.64
CA LEU A 107 12.16 9.79 -8.98
C LEU A 107 10.65 9.79 -9.29
N LEU A 108 10.15 8.64 -9.75
CA LEU A 108 8.70 8.44 -9.87
C LEU A 108 8.07 8.22 -8.49
N ALA A 109 6.75 8.39 -8.39
CA ALA A 109 6.04 8.10 -7.16
C ALA A 109 6.29 6.66 -6.66
N THR A 110 6.40 5.71 -7.59
CA THR A 110 6.68 4.30 -7.27
C THR A 110 8.11 4.05 -6.79
N ASP A 111 9.09 4.83 -7.28
CA ASP A 111 10.46 4.80 -6.77
C ASP A 111 10.52 5.30 -5.33
N LEU A 112 9.81 6.40 -5.05
CA LEU A 112 9.74 7.00 -3.71
C LEU A 112 9.19 6.02 -2.67
N VAL A 113 8.11 5.28 -2.99
CA VAL A 113 7.55 4.23 -2.13
C VAL A 113 8.59 3.15 -1.81
N ARG A 114 9.22 2.58 -2.86
CA ARG A 114 10.23 1.52 -2.69
C ARG A 114 11.41 1.98 -1.85
N LEU A 115 11.97 3.15 -2.14
CA LEU A 115 13.14 3.66 -1.45
C LEU A 115 12.83 4.04 0.00
N ALA A 116 11.66 4.61 0.28
CA ALA A 116 11.24 4.89 1.65
C ALA A 116 11.13 3.59 2.47
N LEU A 117 10.50 2.56 1.91
CA LEU A 117 10.39 1.25 2.57
C LEU A 117 11.75 0.56 2.75
N ALA A 118 12.63 0.64 1.77
CA ALA A 118 13.95 0.01 1.83
C ALA A 118 14.89 0.68 2.85
N LEU A 119 14.73 1.98 3.13
CA LEU A 119 15.72 2.79 3.85
C LEU A 119 15.24 3.35 5.20
N CYS A 120 14.00 3.07 5.63
CA CYS A 120 13.42 3.64 6.85
C CYS A 120 12.72 2.58 7.70
N SER A 121 12.85 2.69 9.03
CA SER A 121 12.25 1.75 9.98
C SER A 121 10.99 2.28 10.68
N THR A 122 10.68 3.58 10.55
CA THR A 122 9.51 4.22 11.19
C THR A 122 8.78 5.13 10.22
N ALA A 123 7.49 5.42 10.50
CA ALA A 123 6.70 6.31 9.66
C ALA A 123 7.30 7.72 9.61
N GLU A 124 7.75 8.21 10.76
CA GLU A 124 8.34 9.55 10.85
C GLU A 124 9.65 9.67 10.05
N ALA A 125 10.51 8.65 10.09
CA ALA A 125 11.74 8.62 9.29
C ALA A 125 11.42 8.55 7.79
N ALA A 126 10.39 7.79 7.41
CA ALA A 126 9.93 7.68 6.03
C ALA A 126 9.35 9.00 5.50
N VAL A 127 8.60 9.76 6.32
CA VAL A 127 8.10 11.10 5.97
C VAL A 127 9.27 12.04 5.63
N GLU A 128 10.29 12.12 6.50
CA GLU A 128 11.47 12.95 6.25
C GLU A 128 12.23 12.50 5.01
N ARG A 129 12.43 11.18 4.85
CA ARG A 129 13.14 10.61 3.70
C ARG A 129 12.41 10.91 2.39
N LEU A 130 11.08 10.76 2.35
CA LEU A 130 10.26 11.14 1.20
C LEU A 130 10.44 12.63 0.88
N GLY A 131 10.37 13.48 1.90
CA GLY A 131 10.58 14.92 1.76
C GLY A 131 11.93 15.28 1.13
N LEU A 132 13.02 14.73 1.66
CA LEU A 132 14.37 14.93 1.12
C LEU A 132 14.49 14.45 -0.32
N MET A 133 13.98 13.24 -0.63
CA MET A 133 14.02 12.70 -2.00
C MET A 133 13.20 13.54 -2.98
N VAL A 134 12.04 14.06 -2.56
CA VAL A 134 11.23 14.96 -3.37
C VAL A 134 11.97 16.27 -3.65
N SER A 135 12.52 16.92 -2.62
CA SER A 135 13.28 18.16 -2.79
C SER A 135 14.51 17.98 -3.67
N SER A 136 15.17 16.82 -3.64
CA SER A 136 16.35 16.53 -4.47
C SER A 136 16.00 16.10 -5.90
N TYR A 137 14.97 15.25 -6.10
CA TYR A 137 14.81 14.52 -7.36
C TYR A 137 13.44 14.64 -8.05
N SER A 138 12.46 15.32 -7.45
CA SER A 138 11.17 15.56 -8.12
C SER A 138 11.29 16.61 -9.26
N GLN A 139 10.34 16.67 -10.18
CA GLN A 139 10.26 17.74 -11.20
C GLN A 139 9.10 18.68 -10.90
N ASP A 140 9.16 19.92 -11.40
CA ASP A 140 8.17 20.96 -11.11
C ASP A 140 6.72 20.56 -11.46
N SER A 141 6.53 19.72 -12.48
CA SER A 141 5.22 19.24 -12.89
C SER A 141 4.67 18.11 -12.02
N PHE A 142 5.49 17.48 -11.19
CA PHE A 142 5.10 16.31 -10.42
C PHE A 142 4.32 16.70 -9.18
N LYS A 143 3.23 15.98 -8.93
CA LYS A 143 2.48 16.07 -7.70
C LYS A 143 2.20 14.67 -7.16
N PHE A 144 2.47 14.47 -5.88
CA PHE A 144 2.34 13.17 -5.22
C PHE A 144 1.60 13.31 -3.89
N ASN A 145 0.80 12.32 -3.54
CA ASN A 145 0.24 12.19 -2.21
C ASN A 145 0.42 10.76 -1.68
N PHE A 146 0.91 10.64 -0.46
CA PHE A 146 1.21 9.37 0.19
C PHE A 146 0.47 9.25 1.53
N ILE A 147 0.19 8.00 1.90
CA ILE A 147 -0.09 7.60 3.27
C ILE A 147 1.10 6.78 3.79
N VAL A 148 1.58 7.12 4.97
CA VAL A 148 2.75 6.48 5.61
C VAL A 148 2.35 6.06 7.02
N CYS A 149 2.50 4.78 7.34
CA CYS A 149 2.02 4.22 8.61
C CYS A 149 3.05 3.31 9.25
N ASP A 150 3.16 3.38 10.58
CA ASP A 150 3.79 2.34 11.40
C ASP A 150 2.80 1.85 12.46
N SER A 151 3.25 1.07 13.45
CA SER A 151 2.37 0.56 14.51
C SER A 151 1.79 1.63 15.45
N SER A 152 2.32 2.86 15.40
CA SER A 152 2.00 3.94 16.34
C SER A 152 1.36 5.16 15.70
N SER A 153 1.60 5.40 14.42
CA SER A 153 1.16 6.63 13.75
C SER A 153 0.88 6.43 12.27
N GLY A 154 -0.08 7.22 11.76
CA GLY A 154 -0.32 7.43 10.35
C GLY A 154 -0.03 8.88 9.95
N TRP A 155 0.48 9.07 8.74
CA TRP A 155 0.83 10.37 8.18
C TRP A 155 0.30 10.50 6.76
N LEU A 156 -0.16 11.70 6.42
CA LEU A 156 -0.42 12.13 5.05
C LEU A 156 0.76 12.98 4.58
N VAL A 157 1.27 12.73 3.39
CA VAL A 157 2.39 13.49 2.80
C VAL A 157 1.97 13.98 1.43
N SER A 158 1.93 15.30 1.24
CA SER A 158 1.63 15.95 -0.03
C SER A 158 2.88 16.61 -0.59
N CYS A 159 3.12 16.42 -1.89
CA CYS A 159 4.30 16.92 -2.60
C CYS A 159 3.87 17.61 -3.90
N SER A 160 4.49 18.74 -4.21
CA SER A 160 4.27 19.51 -5.45
C SER A 160 5.59 20.11 -5.90
N GLY A 161 6.07 19.71 -7.07
CA GLY A 161 7.43 20.05 -7.50
C GLY A 161 8.46 19.55 -6.49
N LYS A 162 9.29 20.46 -5.99
CA LYS A 162 10.30 20.21 -4.95
C LYS A 162 9.79 20.45 -3.52
N LEU A 163 8.55 20.93 -3.37
CA LEU A 163 7.95 21.25 -2.08
C LEU A 163 7.20 20.03 -1.53
N TRP A 164 7.23 19.88 -0.21
CA TRP A 164 6.46 18.86 0.49
C TRP A 164 5.96 19.37 1.84
N ALA A 165 4.82 18.84 2.25
CA ALA A 165 4.24 19.03 3.57
C ALA A 165 3.65 17.71 4.06
N ALA A 166 3.63 17.51 5.38
CA ALA A 166 3.09 16.33 6.02
C ALA A 166 2.21 16.67 7.22
N GLU A 167 1.10 15.95 7.35
CA GLU A 167 0.14 16.04 8.44
C GLU A 167 0.08 14.69 9.16
N LYS A 168 0.08 14.72 10.49
CA LYS A 168 -0.10 13.52 11.31
C LYS A 168 -1.60 13.25 11.45
N VAL A 169 -2.02 12.00 11.22
CA VAL A 169 -3.42 11.59 11.39
C VAL A 169 -3.75 11.53 12.89
N GLU A 170 -4.65 12.41 13.33
CA GLU A 170 -5.15 12.45 14.71
C GLU A 170 -6.56 11.86 14.87
N ALA A 171 -7.30 11.76 13.77
CA ALA A 171 -8.63 11.16 13.80
C ALA A 171 -8.52 9.64 14.04
N PRO A 172 -9.38 9.04 14.89
CA PRO A 172 -9.25 7.64 15.26
C PRO A 172 -9.50 6.67 14.10
N PHE A 173 -10.17 7.15 13.05
CA PHE A 173 -10.19 6.55 11.72
C PHE A 173 -10.36 7.64 10.66
N LEU A 174 -9.92 7.38 9.44
CA LEU A 174 -10.02 8.30 8.31
C LEU A 174 -10.12 7.54 6.99
N ARG A 175 -11.11 7.88 6.15
CA ARG A 175 -11.05 7.63 4.71
C ARG A 175 -10.38 8.84 4.07
N VAL A 176 -9.22 8.62 3.47
CA VAL A 176 -8.36 9.68 2.95
C VAL A 176 -9.04 10.34 1.74
N PRO A 177 -9.10 11.70 1.68
CA PRO A 177 -9.54 12.40 0.48
C PRO A 177 -8.71 11.99 -0.75
N SER A 178 -9.35 11.89 -1.91
CA SER A 178 -8.73 11.31 -3.12
C SER A 178 -8.69 12.30 -4.28
N GLY A 179 -7.95 11.95 -5.34
CA GLY A 179 -7.88 12.78 -6.55
C GLY A 179 -7.05 14.07 -6.42
N GLY A 180 -6.22 14.20 -5.37
CA GLY A 180 -5.37 15.36 -5.18
C GLY A 180 -4.44 15.25 -3.96
N LEU A 181 -3.85 16.39 -3.59
CA LEU A 181 -3.08 16.61 -2.38
C LEU A 181 -4.02 16.78 -1.18
N THR A 182 -3.61 16.24 -0.04
CA THR A 182 -4.48 16.10 1.15
C THR A 182 -4.06 16.95 2.34
N VAL A 183 -2.79 17.37 2.40
CA VAL A 183 -2.27 18.15 3.53
C VAL A 183 -2.76 19.59 3.42
N GLY A 184 -3.56 20.00 4.41
CA GLY A 184 -4.11 21.35 4.53
C GLY A 184 -3.19 22.27 5.32
N SER A 185 -3.75 22.99 6.30
CA SER A 185 -3.02 23.90 7.19
C SER A 185 -2.45 23.22 8.45
N LYS A 186 -2.81 21.96 8.73
CA LYS A 186 -2.30 21.21 9.90
C LYS A 186 -0.94 20.58 9.61
N ILE A 187 0.02 21.41 9.22
CA ILE A 187 1.35 20.97 8.81
C ILE A 187 2.19 20.67 10.05
N ALA A 188 2.66 19.43 10.16
CA ALA A 188 3.56 19.00 11.22
C ALA A 188 5.03 18.96 10.77
N LYS A 189 5.27 18.68 9.48
CA LYS A 189 6.61 18.68 8.85
C LYS A 189 6.51 19.22 7.43
N SER A 190 7.52 19.92 6.95
CA SER A 190 7.53 20.46 5.59
C SER A 190 8.93 20.87 5.13
N THR A 191 9.03 21.29 3.87
CA THR A 191 10.16 22.11 3.41
C THR A 191 10.27 23.40 4.25
N GLU A 192 11.50 23.82 4.59
CA GLU A 192 11.76 24.98 5.48
C GLU A 192 11.17 26.31 4.99
N SER A 193 10.92 26.44 3.69
CA SER A 193 10.41 27.67 3.05
C SER A 193 8.89 27.81 3.02
N LEU A 194 8.15 26.86 3.58
CA LEU A 194 6.68 26.89 3.58
C LEU A 194 6.13 27.75 4.71
N ASN A 195 5.17 28.62 4.38
CA ASN A 195 4.38 29.33 5.38
C ASN A 195 3.35 28.35 5.96
N VAL A 196 3.55 27.97 7.22
CA VAL A 196 2.74 26.95 7.92
C VAL A 196 1.27 27.34 8.13
N ASP A 197 0.91 28.62 7.97
CA ASP A 197 -0.47 29.08 8.07
C ASP A 197 -1.28 28.84 6.78
N ASP A 198 -0.62 28.55 5.66
CA ASP A 198 -1.27 28.36 4.36
C ASP A 198 -1.73 26.89 4.18
N ASN A 199 -2.91 26.69 3.60
CA ASN A 199 -3.34 25.36 3.16
C ASN A 199 -2.42 24.91 2.00
N PHE A 200 -1.57 23.91 2.25
CA PHE A 200 -0.61 23.44 1.27
C PHE A 200 -1.32 22.97 -0.01
N ALA A 201 -2.27 22.04 0.09
CA ALA A 201 -2.96 21.49 -1.07
C ALA A 201 -3.65 22.55 -1.95
N SER A 202 -4.35 23.52 -1.34
CA SER A 202 -5.01 24.61 -2.07
C SER A 202 -3.99 25.55 -2.72
N SER A 203 -2.87 25.85 -2.04
CA SER A 203 -1.81 26.73 -2.61
C SER A 203 -1.13 26.15 -3.87
N GLN A 204 -1.27 24.85 -4.08
CA GLN A 204 -0.71 24.11 -5.21
C GLN A 204 -1.77 23.82 -6.30
N ASP A 205 -2.98 24.38 -6.21
CA ASP A 205 -4.10 24.16 -7.14
C ASP A 205 -4.36 22.66 -7.41
N ALA A 206 -4.27 21.83 -6.37
CA ALA A 206 -4.41 20.38 -6.49
C ALA A 206 -5.08 19.74 -5.27
N GLU A 207 -6.00 20.45 -4.63
CA GLU A 207 -6.71 19.95 -3.45
C GLU A 207 -7.54 18.70 -3.76
N ALA A 208 -7.39 17.69 -2.90
CA ALA A 208 -8.15 16.46 -2.99
C ALA A 208 -9.64 16.69 -2.72
N GLN A 209 -10.47 15.82 -3.28
CA GLN A 209 -11.90 15.83 -3.04
C GLN A 209 -12.23 14.99 -1.82
N ALA A 210 -13.07 15.54 -0.94
CA ALA A 210 -13.66 14.77 0.16
C ALA A 210 -14.37 13.52 -0.40
N PRO A 211 -14.26 12.37 0.27
CA PRO A 211 -14.93 11.18 -0.20
C PRO A 211 -16.47 11.36 -0.18
N PRO A 212 -17.21 10.71 -1.09
CA PRO A 212 -18.67 10.88 -1.20
C PRO A 212 -19.42 10.40 0.04
N GLU A 213 -18.81 9.50 0.79
CA GLU A 213 -19.24 9.03 2.09
C GLU A 213 -18.02 8.93 3.01
N GLU A 214 -18.23 9.18 4.30
CA GLU A 214 -17.19 9.18 5.33
C GLU A 214 -16.49 7.82 5.46
N TRP A 215 -17.25 6.73 5.32
CA TRP A 215 -16.74 5.36 5.45
C TRP A 215 -17.62 4.37 4.66
N CYS A 216 -17.03 3.27 4.20
CA CYS A 216 -17.72 2.21 3.45
C CYS A 216 -17.85 0.94 4.30
N GLY A 217 -19.00 0.27 4.26
CA GLY A 217 -19.18 -0.99 4.99
C GLY A 217 -19.14 -0.84 6.52
N PRO A 218 -18.54 -1.79 7.27
CA PRO A 218 -18.52 -1.73 8.73
C PRO A 218 -17.66 -0.55 9.19
N LYS A 219 -18.29 0.47 9.80
CA LYS A 219 -17.61 1.66 10.31
C LYS A 219 -16.92 1.38 11.65
N PRO A 220 -15.68 1.87 11.89
CA PRO A 220 -15.05 1.81 13.20
C PRO A 220 -15.90 2.51 14.26
N LEU A 221 -16.08 1.84 15.41
CA LEU A 221 -16.76 2.37 16.58
C LEU A 221 -15.71 2.68 17.67
N ALA A 222 -16.08 3.57 18.59
CA ALA A 222 -15.25 3.92 19.74
C ALA A 222 -15.32 2.86 20.86
N ASP A 223 -15.27 1.58 20.51
CA ASP A 223 -15.43 0.42 21.40
C ASP A 223 -14.29 -0.61 21.27
N LYS A 224 -13.25 -0.30 20.47
CA LYS A 224 -12.11 -1.17 20.20
C LYS A 224 -12.49 -2.48 19.51
N SER A 225 -13.57 -2.53 18.74
CA SER A 225 -13.98 -3.78 18.09
C SER A 225 -13.44 -3.94 16.67
N TYR A 226 -12.78 -2.93 16.09
CA TYR A 226 -12.44 -2.96 14.67
C TYR A 226 -11.30 -3.96 14.39
N THR A 227 -11.49 -4.77 13.35
CA THR A 227 -10.54 -5.83 12.96
C THR A 227 -10.09 -5.65 11.51
N HIS A 228 -9.03 -6.35 11.12
CA HIS A 228 -8.62 -6.38 9.72
C HIS A 228 -9.67 -7.03 8.81
N TYR A 229 -10.50 -7.94 9.33
CA TYR A 229 -11.66 -8.46 8.58
C TYR A 229 -12.68 -7.35 8.29
N ASN A 230 -12.93 -6.43 9.24
CA ASN A 230 -13.76 -5.26 8.97
C ASN A 230 -13.14 -4.37 7.88
N MET A 231 -11.81 -4.25 7.84
CA MET A 231 -11.11 -3.55 6.76
C MET A 231 -11.30 -4.26 5.41
N PHE A 232 -11.29 -5.59 5.35
CA PHE A 232 -11.60 -6.31 4.11
C PHE A 232 -13.00 -5.97 3.60
N GLU A 233 -14.00 -5.99 4.47
CA GLU A 233 -15.37 -5.63 4.09
C GLU A 233 -15.50 -4.15 3.69
N THR A 234 -14.75 -3.25 4.34
CA THR A 234 -14.67 -1.84 3.98
C THR A 234 -14.14 -1.68 2.55
N LEU A 235 -13.01 -2.32 2.22
CA LEU A 235 -12.41 -2.25 0.88
C LEU A 235 -13.30 -2.90 -0.19
N ARG A 236 -14.03 -3.97 0.14
CA ARG A 236 -15.03 -4.59 -0.74
C ARG A 236 -16.20 -3.64 -1.02
N ALA A 237 -16.74 -3.01 0.02
CA ALA A 237 -17.83 -2.05 -0.11
C ALA A 237 -17.41 -0.80 -0.91
N ALA A 238 -16.16 -0.36 -0.74
CA ALA A 238 -15.58 0.75 -1.46
C ALA A 238 -15.19 0.43 -2.92
N SER A 239 -15.11 -0.85 -3.29
CA SER A 239 -14.65 -1.26 -4.62
C SER A 239 -15.61 -0.79 -5.72
N ARG A 240 -15.03 -0.27 -6.79
CA ARG A 240 -15.71 0.21 -7.99
C ARG A 240 -15.29 -0.64 -9.17
N GLY A 241 -16.18 -1.50 -9.67
CA GLY A 241 -15.86 -2.43 -10.77
C GLY A 241 -15.30 -1.75 -12.03
N SER A 242 -15.58 -0.46 -12.24
CA SER A 242 -15.07 0.33 -13.38
C SER A 242 -13.65 0.86 -13.22
N SER A 243 -13.09 0.92 -12.01
CA SER A 243 -11.77 1.53 -11.73
C SER A 243 -10.88 0.68 -10.81
N SER A 244 -11.43 -0.30 -10.11
CA SER A 244 -10.72 -1.06 -9.08
C SER A 244 -9.73 -2.06 -9.66
N ARG A 245 -8.50 -1.97 -9.16
CA ARG A 245 -7.40 -2.87 -9.44
C ARG A 245 -7.13 -3.72 -8.20
N GLY A 246 -5.89 -3.83 -7.73
CA GLY A 246 -5.57 -4.58 -6.51
C GLY A 246 -6.01 -3.87 -5.23
N ALA A 247 -6.12 -4.63 -4.13
CA ALA A 247 -6.36 -4.10 -2.81
C ALA A 247 -5.36 -4.65 -1.78
N ASN A 248 -5.03 -3.83 -0.80
CA ASN A 248 -4.01 -4.10 0.20
C ASN A 248 -4.52 -3.77 1.60
N VAL A 249 -4.12 -4.55 2.61
CA VAL A 249 -4.30 -4.19 4.03
C VAL A 249 -3.01 -4.48 4.77
N SER A 250 -2.53 -3.54 5.57
CA SER A 250 -1.44 -3.79 6.53
C SER A 250 -1.97 -3.64 7.95
N VAL A 251 -1.76 -4.68 8.75
CA VAL A 251 -2.02 -4.70 10.19
C VAL A 251 -0.67 -4.54 10.88
N LEU A 252 -0.43 -3.36 11.44
CA LEU A 252 0.85 -2.96 11.99
C LEU A 252 0.82 -3.06 13.51
N ASN A 253 1.64 -3.95 14.05
CA ASN A 253 1.71 -4.27 15.47
C ASN A 253 3.03 -3.80 16.07
N LEU A 254 2.99 -3.30 17.31
CA LEU A 254 4.19 -2.88 18.05
C LEU A 254 4.89 -4.04 18.77
N LYS A 255 4.10 -4.99 19.30
CA LYS A 255 4.57 -6.08 20.19
C LYS A 255 4.25 -7.48 19.68
N SER A 256 3.66 -7.56 18.49
CA SER A 256 3.25 -8.80 17.85
C SER A 256 3.61 -8.71 16.37
N ILE A 257 3.30 -9.75 15.63
CA ILE A 257 3.64 -9.90 14.23
C ILE A 257 2.77 -8.94 13.40
N SER A 258 3.40 -8.14 12.55
CA SER A 258 2.68 -7.37 11.52
C SER A 258 2.36 -8.28 10.34
N CYS A 259 1.14 -8.14 9.79
CA CYS A 259 0.66 -8.97 8.69
C CYS A 259 0.10 -8.10 7.57
N HIS A 260 0.53 -8.41 6.35
CA HIS A 260 0.23 -7.63 5.14
C HIS A 260 -0.58 -8.50 4.18
N TRP A 261 -1.68 -7.98 3.68
CA TRP A 261 -2.67 -8.73 2.92
C TRP A 261 -2.81 -8.14 1.54
N PHE A 262 -2.85 -9.00 0.53
CA PHE A 262 -2.92 -8.61 -0.87
C PHE A 262 -4.03 -9.38 -1.57
N THR A 263 -4.82 -8.72 -2.41
CA THR A 263 -5.70 -9.47 -3.32
C THR A 263 -4.90 -10.10 -4.46
N ALA A 264 -3.87 -9.42 -4.96
CA ALA A 264 -3.11 -9.81 -6.17
C ALA A 264 -4.01 -10.06 -7.43
N THR A 265 -5.27 -9.63 -7.35
CA THR A 265 -6.32 -9.75 -8.35
C THR A 265 -7.18 -8.48 -8.30
N PRO A 266 -7.80 -8.09 -9.43
CA PRO A 266 -8.58 -6.86 -9.51
C PRO A 266 -9.88 -6.94 -8.68
N ASN A 267 -10.40 -5.78 -8.29
CA ASN A 267 -11.70 -5.62 -7.61
C ASN A 267 -11.80 -6.41 -6.28
N ALA A 268 -11.66 -5.71 -5.15
CA ALA A 268 -11.69 -6.36 -3.84
C ALA A 268 -13.03 -7.06 -3.56
N ALA A 269 -14.15 -6.53 -4.07
CA ALA A 269 -15.48 -7.15 -3.95
C ALA A 269 -15.50 -8.59 -4.49
N GLU A 270 -14.73 -8.86 -5.55
CA GLU A 270 -14.66 -10.15 -6.21
C GLU A 270 -13.42 -10.99 -5.85
N SER A 271 -12.53 -10.46 -5.01
CA SER A 271 -11.19 -11.02 -4.74
C SER A 271 -10.95 -11.32 -3.26
N VAL A 272 -10.27 -12.41 -2.94
CA VAL A 272 -9.84 -12.72 -1.56
C VAL A 272 -8.46 -12.18 -1.22
N PHE A 273 -8.25 -11.86 0.05
CA PHE A 273 -7.01 -11.35 0.61
C PHE A 273 -6.10 -12.52 1.03
N LYS A 274 -4.84 -12.49 0.58
CA LYS A 274 -3.82 -13.47 0.92
C LYS A 274 -2.82 -12.83 1.90
N PRO A 275 -2.51 -13.47 3.03
CA PRO A 275 -1.60 -12.94 4.02
C PRO A 275 -0.14 -13.11 3.62
N PHE A 276 0.68 -12.18 4.07
CA PHE A 276 2.13 -12.18 4.00
C PHE A 276 2.68 -11.67 5.33
N VAL A 277 3.71 -12.34 5.81
CA VAL A 277 4.47 -11.98 7.00
C VAL A 277 5.95 -12.05 6.65
N PHE A 278 6.75 -11.16 7.21
CA PHE A 278 8.21 -11.20 7.11
C PHE A 278 8.81 -12.32 7.99
N ALA A 279 8.48 -13.57 7.65
CA ALA A 279 9.02 -14.79 8.23
C ALA A 279 10.54 -14.92 7.99
N PRO A 280 11.23 -15.94 8.52
CA PRO A 280 12.67 -16.11 8.28
C PRO A 280 13.05 -16.22 6.79
N ASN A 281 12.30 -16.99 5.99
CA ASN A 281 12.59 -17.23 4.57
C ASN A 281 11.33 -17.16 3.69
N PRO A 282 10.61 -16.02 3.66
CA PRO A 282 9.31 -15.94 3.04
C PRO A 282 9.39 -16.22 1.53
N LYS A 283 8.42 -16.97 1.03
CA LYS A 283 8.28 -17.36 -0.37
C LYS A 283 7.04 -16.74 -0.97
N ILE A 284 7.21 -16.14 -2.15
CA ILE A 284 6.10 -15.61 -2.95
C ILE A 284 5.88 -16.51 -4.16
N SER A 285 4.62 -16.78 -4.46
CA SER A 285 4.26 -17.58 -5.64
C SER A 285 4.60 -16.82 -6.92
N PRO A 286 5.23 -17.46 -7.93
CA PRO A 286 5.45 -16.84 -9.24
C PRO A 286 4.12 -16.50 -9.96
N LEU A 287 2.99 -17.01 -9.46
CA LEU A 287 1.66 -16.77 -10.01
C LEU A 287 1.12 -15.36 -9.73
N THR A 288 1.78 -14.58 -8.84
CA THR A 288 1.52 -13.15 -8.62
C THR A 288 2.45 -12.23 -9.42
N GLN A 289 3.31 -12.79 -10.27
CA GLN A 289 4.24 -12.06 -11.13
C GLN A 289 3.95 -12.40 -12.58
N VAL A 290 4.16 -11.43 -13.48
CA VAL A 290 3.91 -11.68 -14.89
C VAL A 290 5.10 -12.45 -15.46
N GLN A 291 4.79 -13.59 -16.06
CA GLN A 291 5.79 -14.46 -16.68
C GLN A 291 6.24 -13.88 -18.04
N PRO A 292 7.43 -14.25 -18.54
CA PRO A 292 7.86 -13.87 -19.88
C PRO A 292 6.76 -14.14 -20.91
N GLU A 293 6.54 -13.21 -21.84
CA GLU A 293 5.55 -13.29 -22.93
C GLU A 293 4.07 -13.23 -22.48
N ALA A 294 3.79 -13.09 -21.18
CA ALA A 294 2.44 -12.88 -20.68
C ALA A 294 2.13 -11.38 -20.47
N GLU A 295 0.85 -11.02 -20.59
CA GLU A 295 0.36 -9.68 -20.25
C GLU A 295 -0.25 -9.62 -18.84
N LEU A 296 -0.66 -10.79 -18.31
CA LEU A 296 -1.28 -10.94 -17.00
C LEU A 296 -0.55 -11.97 -16.16
N THR A 297 -0.61 -11.81 -14.84
CA THR A 297 -0.24 -12.88 -13.92
C THR A 297 -1.22 -14.05 -14.12
N LEU A 298 -0.78 -15.28 -13.84
CA LEU A 298 -1.66 -16.44 -13.99
C LEU A 298 -2.87 -16.33 -13.03
N LEU A 299 -2.65 -15.83 -11.82
CA LEU A 299 -3.71 -15.61 -10.84
C LEU A 299 -4.76 -14.62 -11.37
N HIS A 300 -4.33 -13.47 -11.91
CA HIS A 300 -5.24 -12.49 -12.51
C HIS A 300 -6.03 -13.10 -13.68
N LYS A 301 -5.33 -13.80 -14.61
CA LYS A 301 -5.98 -14.42 -15.76
C LYS A 301 -7.10 -15.38 -15.36
N LEU A 302 -6.83 -16.25 -14.38
CA LEU A 302 -7.82 -17.22 -13.90
C LEU A 302 -8.94 -16.55 -13.09
N HIS A 303 -8.62 -15.51 -12.33
CA HIS A 303 -9.61 -14.70 -11.63
C HIS A 303 -10.65 -14.08 -12.58
N ASN A 304 -10.24 -13.64 -13.76
CA ASN A 304 -11.16 -13.12 -14.78
C ASN A 304 -12.04 -14.22 -15.42
N GLN A 305 -11.68 -15.49 -15.26
CA GLN A 305 -12.38 -16.66 -15.80
C GLN A 305 -13.15 -17.42 -14.71
N LYS A 306 -13.12 -16.94 -13.46
CA LYS A 306 -13.70 -17.63 -12.32
C LYS A 306 -15.20 -17.82 -12.46
N LYS A 307 -15.70 -18.97 -12.00
CA LYS A 307 -17.15 -19.18 -11.82
C LYS A 307 -17.62 -18.39 -10.61
N PRO A 308 -18.80 -17.75 -10.62
CA PRO A 308 -19.31 -17.01 -9.47
C PRO A 308 -19.35 -17.82 -8.16
N ALA A 309 -19.67 -19.11 -8.24
CA ALA A 309 -19.71 -20.02 -7.09
C ALA A 309 -18.34 -20.26 -6.40
N ALA A 310 -17.23 -19.97 -7.08
CA ALA A 310 -15.90 -20.12 -6.50
C ALA A 310 -15.64 -19.07 -5.40
N LEU A 311 -16.23 -17.87 -5.53
CA LEU A 311 -15.96 -16.76 -4.61
C LEU A 311 -16.42 -17.06 -3.18
N GLU A 312 -17.60 -17.65 -3.01
CA GLU A 312 -18.12 -17.99 -1.68
C GLU A 312 -17.22 -18.98 -0.94
N HIS A 313 -16.73 -20.00 -1.66
CA HIS A 313 -15.78 -20.98 -1.11
C HIS A 313 -14.45 -20.32 -0.76
N LEU A 314 -13.90 -19.49 -1.65
CA LEU A 314 -12.65 -18.75 -1.40
C LEU A 314 -12.79 -17.82 -0.17
N ARG A 315 -13.94 -17.15 0.00
CA ARG A 315 -14.22 -16.32 1.19
C ARG A 315 -14.28 -17.14 2.47
N SER A 316 -14.76 -18.38 2.41
CA SER A 316 -14.74 -19.28 3.55
C SER A 316 -13.31 -19.69 3.95
N LEU A 317 -12.44 -19.92 2.95
CA LEU A 317 -11.03 -20.22 3.18
C LEU A 317 -10.27 -19.00 3.74
N GLU A 318 -10.54 -17.81 3.19
CA GLU A 318 -10.00 -16.55 3.70
C GLU A 318 -10.35 -16.33 5.17
N ARG A 319 -11.61 -16.56 5.57
CA ARG A 319 -12.03 -16.49 6.97
C ARG A 319 -11.30 -17.49 7.86
N SER A 320 -11.17 -18.74 7.41
CA SER A 320 -10.48 -19.79 8.17
C SER A 320 -9.00 -19.43 8.36
N CYS A 321 -8.35 -18.93 7.31
CA CYS A 321 -6.97 -18.46 7.36
C CYS A 321 -6.78 -17.28 8.32
N VAL A 322 -7.71 -16.34 8.34
CA VAL A 322 -7.74 -15.23 9.31
C VAL A 322 -7.81 -15.75 10.74
N ASP A 323 -8.70 -16.70 11.03
CA ASP A 323 -8.87 -17.26 12.38
C ASP A 323 -7.63 -18.03 12.84
N GLU A 324 -7.03 -18.82 11.95
CA GLU A 324 -5.78 -19.55 12.21
C GLU A 324 -4.61 -18.61 12.52
N LEU A 325 -4.45 -17.55 11.73
CA LEU A 325 -3.40 -16.55 11.95
C LEU A 325 -3.61 -15.74 13.23
N ASN A 326 -4.85 -15.35 13.55
CA ASN A 326 -5.15 -14.68 14.81
C ASN A 326 -4.80 -15.55 16.01
N ASN A 327 -5.12 -16.84 15.94
CA ASN A 327 -4.74 -17.80 16.98
C ASN A 327 -3.21 -17.90 17.07
N TYR A 328 -2.50 -18.03 15.95
CA TYR A 328 -1.03 -18.05 15.93
C TYR A 328 -0.42 -16.78 16.54
N PHE A 329 -0.85 -15.58 16.13
CA PHE A 329 -0.36 -14.29 16.62
C PHE A 329 -0.70 -14.03 18.10
N SER A 330 -1.69 -14.73 18.66
CA SER A 330 -2.00 -14.68 20.09
C SER A 330 -1.04 -15.52 20.94
N LEU A 331 -0.36 -16.49 20.32
CA LEU A 331 0.55 -17.43 20.98
C LEU A 331 2.03 -17.11 20.72
N GLN A 332 2.34 -16.43 19.61
CA GLN A 332 3.70 -16.10 19.18
C GLN A 332 3.85 -14.58 19.00
N ASP A 333 5.00 -14.04 19.42
CA ASP A 333 5.35 -12.63 19.28
C ASP A 333 6.35 -12.35 18.13
N HIS A 334 6.88 -13.40 17.50
CA HIS A 334 7.79 -13.35 16.36
C HIS A 334 7.42 -14.39 15.30
N PRO A 335 7.61 -14.11 14.00
CA PRO A 335 7.26 -15.04 12.96
C PRO A 335 8.26 -16.21 12.90
N SER A 336 7.75 -17.43 12.69
CA SER A 336 8.57 -18.64 12.49
C SER A 336 8.56 -19.12 11.04
N GLU A 337 9.40 -20.11 10.75
CA GLU A 337 9.47 -20.78 9.43
C GLU A 337 8.14 -21.42 8.99
N GLU A 338 7.20 -21.65 9.92
CA GLU A 338 5.84 -22.13 9.59
C GLU A 338 5.07 -21.15 8.69
N LEU A 339 5.46 -19.87 8.70
CA LEU A 339 4.85 -18.82 7.88
C LEU A 339 5.62 -18.54 6.57
N ASP A 340 6.72 -19.24 6.30
CA ASP A 340 7.57 -18.98 5.13
C ASP A 340 6.80 -19.12 3.81
N GLU A 341 5.92 -20.11 3.68
CA GLU A 341 5.14 -20.33 2.45
C GLU A 341 3.72 -19.74 2.47
N LEU A 342 3.38 -18.96 3.50
CA LEU A 342 2.00 -18.51 3.77
C LEU A 342 1.32 -17.83 2.56
N LEU A 343 1.94 -16.81 1.99
CA LEU A 343 1.40 -16.11 0.82
C LEU A 343 1.35 -17.03 -0.41
N LYS A 344 2.44 -17.78 -0.62
CA LYS A 344 2.58 -18.70 -1.76
C LYS A 344 1.45 -19.73 -1.76
N ASP A 345 1.20 -20.38 -0.64
CA ASP A 345 0.24 -21.47 -0.53
C ASP A 345 -1.20 -20.96 -0.67
N CYS A 346 -1.52 -19.78 -0.12
CA CYS A 346 -2.81 -19.13 -0.34
C CYS A 346 -3.07 -18.83 -1.82
N VAL A 347 -2.06 -18.31 -2.54
CA VAL A 347 -2.15 -18.02 -3.97
C VAL A 347 -2.32 -19.30 -4.79
N GLU A 348 -1.52 -20.33 -4.51
CA GLU A 348 -1.57 -21.59 -5.25
C GLU A 348 -2.87 -22.37 -4.98
N ALA A 349 -3.40 -22.29 -3.77
CA ALA A 349 -4.71 -22.84 -3.42
C ALA A 349 -5.81 -22.15 -4.25
N GLU A 350 -5.83 -20.81 -4.31
CA GLU A 350 -6.82 -20.08 -5.12
C GLU A 350 -6.76 -20.44 -6.60
N VAL A 351 -5.55 -20.55 -7.17
CA VAL A 351 -5.37 -20.96 -8.56
C VAL A 351 -5.91 -22.37 -8.82
N LYS A 352 -5.77 -23.30 -7.86
CA LYS A 352 -6.38 -24.64 -7.95
C LYS A 352 -7.91 -24.57 -7.94
N PHE A 353 -8.51 -23.66 -7.17
CA PHE A 353 -9.97 -23.47 -7.15
C PHE A 353 -10.55 -22.90 -8.44
N TYR A 354 -9.77 -22.14 -9.21
CA TYR A 354 -10.22 -21.59 -10.49
C TYR A 354 -10.16 -22.58 -11.66
N ARG A 355 -9.42 -23.68 -11.53
CA ARG A 355 -9.25 -24.70 -12.60
C ARG A 355 -10.32 -25.78 -12.51
#